data_AF-A0A1I4SUU2-F1
#
_entry.id   AF-A0A1I4SUU2-F1
#
_cell.length_a   1.000
_cell.length_b   1.000
_cell.length_c   1.000
_cell.angle_alpha   90.00
_cell.angle_beta   90.00
_cell.angle_gamma   90.00
#
_symmetry.space_group_name_H-M   'P 1'
#
loop_
_entity.id
_entity.type
_entity.pdbx_description
1 polymer ?
#
loop_
_entity_poly.entity_id
_entity_poly.type
_entity_poly.pdbx_seq_one_letter_code
_entity_poly.pdbx_strand_id
1 'polypeptide(L)'
;MRYKLITSVLLLVTITLAGITVTSATPDALGAFNQTYSVEGTVLDSCATCHTEDALTPYGMDVLASGLDFAATEETDSDEDGFTNIEEINALTFPGDAEDYPETMMDEMEEEAEDMEPMEEEAASEETSGNQSPGFEMVFAIAGIASAAYLKRRR
;
A
#
# COMPACT_ATOMS: atom_id res chain seq x y z
N MET A 1 15.83 -46.28 -27.44
CA MET A 1 14.48 -45.71 -27.24
C MET A 1 14.31 -45.00 -25.90
N ARG A 2 14.89 -45.48 -24.79
CA ARG A 2 14.76 -44.85 -23.46
C ARG A 2 15.39 -43.44 -23.35
N TYR A 3 16.53 -43.20 -23.99
CA TYR A 3 17.16 -41.87 -23.99
C TYR A 3 16.33 -40.81 -24.73
N LYS A 4 15.56 -41.19 -25.76
CA LYS A 4 14.67 -40.28 -26.52
C LYS A 4 13.46 -39.81 -25.69
N LEU A 5 12.93 -40.70 -24.85
CA LEU A 5 11.87 -40.37 -23.89
C LEU A 5 12.40 -39.48 -22.77
N ILE A 6 13.60 -39.76 -22.24
CA ILE A 6 14.23 -38.94 -21.21
C ILE A 6 14.54 -37.53 -21.73
N THR A 7 15.09 -37.40 -22.94
CA THR A 7 15.35 -36.07 -23.54
C THR A 7 14.07 -35.30 -23.84
N SER A 8 12.98 -35.97 -24.23
CA SER A 8 11.70 -35.32 -24.51
C SER A 8 11.03 -34.79 -23.23
N VAL A 9 11.14 -35.51 -22.12
CA VAL A 9 10.60 -35.07 -20.82
C VAL A 9 11.41 -33.91 -20.26
N LEU A 10 12.75 -33.96 -20.39
CA LEU A 10 13.62 -32.89 -19.91
C LEU A 10 13.37 -31.57 -20.66
N LEU A 11 13.11 -31.65 -21.98
CA LEU A 11 12.80 -30.49 -22.81
C LEU A 11 11.40 -29.88 -22.50
N LEU A 12 10.41 -30.71 -22.16
CA LEU A 12 9.09 -30.25 -21.73
C LEU A 12 9.14 -29.53 -20.36
N VAL A 13 9.94 -30.03 -19.41
CA VAL A 13 10.11 -29.40 -18.10
C VAL A 13 10.83 -28.05 -18.19
N THR A 14 11.78 -27.89 -19.11
CA THR A 14 12.45 -26.59 -19.30
C THR A 14 11.54 -25.53 -19.91
N ILE A 15 10.55 -25.92 -20.74
CA ILE A 15 9.61 -24.97 -21.35
C ILE A 15 8.62 -24.41 -20.31
N THR A 16 8.28 -25.18 -19.28
CA THR A 16 7.35 -24.74 -18.22
C THR A 16 7.95 -23.76 -17.21
N LEU A 17 9.28 -23.57 -17.20
CA LEU A 17 9.98 -22.73 -16.21
C LEU A 17 10.36 -21.32 -16.72
N ALA A 18 9.99 -20.97 -17.96
CA ALA A 18 10.35 -19.71 -18.59
C ALA A 18 9.30 -18.59 -18.41
N GLY A 19 8.28 -18.78 -17.57
CA GLY A 19 7.18 -17.84 -17.37
C GLY A 19 7.42 -16.80 -16.27
N ILE A 20 8.61 -16.21 -16.18
CA ILE A 20 8.81 -15.05 -15.29
C ILE A 20 8.48 -13.82 -16.12
N THR A 21 7.24 -13.32 -15.99
CA THR A 21 6.86 -12.03 -16.55
C THR A 21 7.63 -10.96 -15.80
N VAL A 22 8.61 -10.35 -16.46
CA VAL A 22 9.20 -9.10 -15.99
C VAL A 22 8.15 -8.01 -16.24
N THR A 23 7.42 -7.62 -15.20
CA THR A 23 6.53 -6.46 -15.22
C THR A 23 7.41 -5.22 -15.13
N SER A 24 7.94 -4.77 -16.26
CA SER A 24 8.49 -3.42 -16.37
C SER A 24 7.32 -2.44 -16.33
N ALA A 25 7.38 -1.42 -15.47
CA ALA A 25 6.54 -0.24 -15.61
C ALA A 25 6.87 0.42 -16.95
N THR A 26 6.07 0.13 -17.97
CA THR A 26 6.16 0.74 -19.30
C THR A 26 5.16 1.90 -19.37
N PRO A 27 5.26 2.78 -20.39
CA PRO A 27 4.19 3.72 -20.75
C PRO A 27 2.78 3.09 -20.82
N ASP A 28 2.69 1.76 -20.93
CA ASP A 28 1.43 1.02 -20.87
C ASP A 28 0.74 1.10 -19.50
N ALA A 29 1.48 1.23 -18.39
CA ALA A 29 0.89 1.35 -17.05
C ALA A 29 0.19 2.70 -16.86
N LEU A 30 0.83 3.80 -17.27
CA LEU A 30 0.19 5.12 -17.27
C LEU A 30 -1.01 5.15 -18.23
N GLY A 31 -0.87 4.54 -19.42
CA GLY A 31 -1.98 4.40 -20.35
C GLY A 31 -3.15 3.59 -19.79
N ALA A 32 -2.87 2.52 -19.04
CA ALA A 32 -3.90 1.71 -18.38
C ALA A 32 -4.56 2.46 -17.21
N PHE A 33 -3.79 3.19 -16.41
CA PHE A 33 -4.29 4.06 -15.35
C PHE A 33 -5.25 5.12 -15.93
N ASN A 34 -4.80 5.86 -16.94
CA ASN A 34 -5.61 6.86 -17.63
C ASN A 34 -6.90 6.27 -18.20
N GLN A 35 -6.82 5.10 -18.87
CA GLN A 35 -7.99 4.44 -19.42
C GLN A 35 -8.98 3.98 -18.33
N THR A 36 -8.47 3.56 -17.18
CA THR A 36 -9.29 3.06 -16.07
C THR A 36 -10.10 4.20 -15.45
N TYR A 37 -9.47 5.34 -15.22
CA TYR A 37 -10.07 6.48 -14.52
C TYR A 37 -10.54 7.63 -15.43
N SER A 38 -10.27 7.54 -16.74
CA SER A 38 -10.59 8.59 -17.73
C SER A 38 -9.99 9.96 -17.38
N VAL A 39 -8.73 9.97 -16.94
CA VAL A 39 -8.01 11.16 -16.44
C VAL A 39 -7.01 11.73 -17.45
N GLU A 40 -7.11 11.36 -18.73
CA GLU A 40 -6.25 11.88 -19.79
C GLU A 40 -6.25 13.42 -19.85
N GLY A 41 -5.06 14.02 -19.94
CA GLY A 41 -4.87 15.47 -19.99
C GLY A 41 -5.07 16.21 -18.66
N THR A 42 -5.24 15.50 -17.55
CA THR A 42 -5.25 16.07 -16.19
C THR A 42 -3.85 16.06 -15.57
N VAL A 43 -3.71 16.49 -14.32
CA VAL A 43 -2.44 16.40 -13.56
C VAL A 43 -2.01 14.94 -13.32
N LEU A 44 -2.99 14.02 -13.25
CA LEU A 44 -2.77 12.59 -13.03
C LEU A 44 -2.34 11.84 -14.30
N ASP A 45 -2.46 12.45 -15.48
CA ASP A 45 -1.88 11.94 -16.74
C ASP A 45 -0.37 12.24 -16.79
N SER A 46 0.34 11.76 -15.77
CA SER A 46 1.78 11.91 -15.66
C SER A 46 2.39 10.75 -14.90
N CYS A 47 3.68 10.48 -15.14
CA CYS A 47 4.39 9.48 -14.35
C CYS A 47 4.45 9.86 -12.85
N ALA A 48 4.22 11.13 -12.51
CA ALA A 48 4.28 11.62 -11.13
C ALA A 48 3.29 10.91 -10.21
N THR A 49 2.15 10.47 -10.74
CA THR A 49 1.11 9.73 -10.01
C THR A 49 1.69 8.48 -9.30
N CYS A 50 2.61 7.77 -9.95
CA CYS A 50 3.21 6.56 -9.37
C CYS A 50 4.70 6.73 -9.02
N HIS A 51 5.36 7.77 -9.51
CA HIS A 51 6.81 7.93 -9.42
C HIS A 51 7.23 9.30 -8.94
N THR A 52 8.27 9.32 -8.11
CA THR A 52 9.14 10.49 -7.96
C THR A 52 10.32 10.38 -8.94
N GLU A 53 11.29 11.29 -8.88
CA GLU A 53 12.45 11.26 -9.80
C GLU A 53 13.22 9.92 -9.77
N ASP A 54 13.36 9.31 -8.60
CA ASP A 54 14.21 8.13 -8.37
C ASP A 54 13.49 6.95 -7.68
N ALA A 55 12.20 7.09 -7.34
CA ALA A 55 11.46 6.09 -6.56
C ALA A 55 9.97 6.01 -6.94
N LEU A 56 9.27 5.04 -6.37
CA LEU A 56 7.80 5.01 -6.39
C LEU A 56 7.24 5.93 -5.30
N THR A 57 6.10 6.55 -5.57
CA THR A 57 5.26 7.17 -4.53
C THR A 57 4.66 6.07 -3.64
N PRO A 58 4.11 6.38 -2.45
CA PRO A 58 3.34 5.43 -1.66
C PRO A 58 2.25 4.73 -2.48
N TYR A 59 1.45 5.48 -3.25
CA TYR A 59 0.48 4.92 -4.21
C TYR A 59 1.14 3.97 -5.23
N GLY A 60 2.24 4.40 -5.83
CA GLY A 60 2.99 3.57 -6.79
C GLY A 60 3.49 2.26 -6.19
N MET A 61 3.83 2.24 -4.90
CA MET A 61 4.23 1.03 -4.18
C MET A 61 3.04 0.09 -3.96
N ASP A 62 1.87 0.61 -3.62
CA ASP A 62 0.67 -0.20 -3.42
C ASP A 62 0.15 -0.78 -4.72
N VAL A 63 0.15 0.01 -5.80
CA VAL A 63 -0.16 -0.48 -7.16
C VAL A 63 0.83 -1.55 -7.59
N LEU A 64 2.13 -1.41 -7.28
CA LEU A 64 3.11 -2.45 -7.56
C LEU A 64 2.82 -3.72 -6.73
N ALA A 65 2.48 -3.57 -5.45
CA ALA A 65 2.17 -4.68 -4.55
C ALA A 65 0.87 -5.41 -4.94
N SER A 66 -0.09 -4.72 -5.55
CA SER A 66 -1.33 -5.30 -6.09
C SER A 66 -1.12 -6.04 -7.42
N GLY A 67 0.07 -5.91 -8.04
CA GLY A 67 0.36 -6.48 -9.35
C GLY A 67 -0.16 -5.63 -10.51
N LEU A 68 -0.17 -4.31 -10.34
CA LEU A 68 -0.73 -3.31 -11.27
C LEU A 68 -2.26 -3.37 -11.38
N ASP A 69 -2.92 -3.82 -10.31
CA ASP A 69 -4.38 -3.78 -10.18
C ASP A 69 -4.76 -2.48 -9.44
N PHE A 70 -5.12 -1.44 -10.21
CA PHE A 70 -5.49 -0.14 -9.66
C PHE A 70 -6.77 -0.21 -8.82
N ALA A 71 -7.74 -1.03 -9.25
CA ALA A 71 -9.00 -1.19 -8.55
C ALA A 71 -8.80 -1.82 -7.16
N ALA A 72 -7.82 -2.71 -7.02
CA ALA A 72 -7.48 -3.31 -5.74
C ALA A 72 -6.90 -2.31 -4.72
N THR A 73 -6.43 -1.14 -5.17
CA THR A 73 -5.86 -0.09 -4.30
C THR A 73 -6.82 1.06 -4.02
N GLU A 74 -8.01 1.08 -4.63
CA GLU A 74 -8.96 2.22 -4.55
C GLU A 74 -9.33 2.61 -3.12
N GLU A 75 -9.54 1.63 -2.24
CA GLU A 75 -9.97 1.84 -0.85
C GLU A 75 -8.80 2.01 0.14
N THR A 76 -7.56 1.99 -0.36
CA THR A 76 -6.37 2.28 0.45
C THR A 76 -6.17 3.79 0.50
N ASP A 77 -5.79 4.31 1.66
CA ASP A 77 -5.17 5.62 1.83
C ASP A 77 -3.65 5.39 1.81
N SER A 78 -3.02 5.65 0.66
CA SER A 78 -1.65 5.19 0.41
C SER A 78 -0.59 6.10 1.05
N ASP A 79 -0.87 7.39 1.22
CA ASP A 79 0.04 8.38 1.81
C ASP A 79 -0.35 8.83 3.23
N GLU A 80 -1.42 8.26 3.77
CA GLU A 80 -1.90 8.43 5.15
C GLU A 80 -2.41 9.86 5.44
N ASP A 81 -3.00 10.51 4.44
CA ASP A 81 -3.55 11.87 4.54
C ASP A 81 -5.03 11.92 4.98
N GLY A 82 -5.68 10.75 5.06
CA GLY A 82 -7.07 10.58 5.47
C GLY A 82 -8.06 10.41 4.31
N PHE A 83 -7.62 10.42 3.06
CA PHE A 83 -8.42 10.17 1.88
C PHE A 83 -8.03 8.86 1.21
N THR A 84 -9.02 8.16 0.67
CA THR A 84 -8.73 6.97 -0.13
C THR A 84 -8.24 7.37 -1.52
N ASN A 85 -7.40 6.52 -2.12
CA ASN A 85 -6.87 6.72 -3.46
C ASN A 85 -7.96 7.06 -4.50
N ILE A 86 -9.14 6.44 -4.40
CA ILE A 86 -10.24 6.73 -5.32
C ILE A 86 -10.89 8.09 -5.09
N GLU A 87 -10.94 8.58 -3.85
CA GLU A 87 -11.44 9.93 -3.55
C GLU A 87 -10.54 10.99 -4.18
N GLU A 88 -9.23 10.81 -4.06
CA GLU A 88 -8.22 11.70 -4.63
C GLU A 88 -8.18 11.66 -6.15
N ILE A 89 -8.20 10.46 -6.76
CA ILE A 89 -8.25 10.31 -8.22
C ILE A 89 -9.49 11.02 -8.79
N ASN A 90 -10.64 10.92 -8.12
CA ASN A 90 -11.86 11.62 -8.52
C ASN A 90 -11.76 13.15 -8.30
N ALA A 91 -11.02 13.59 -7.29
CA ALA A 91 -10.72 14.99 -7.01
C ALA A 91 -9.61 15.57 -7.90
N LEU A 92 -8.94 14.73 -8.70
CA LEU A 92 -7.75 15.06 -9.49
C LEU A 92 -6.56 15.51 -8.64
N THR A 93 -6.40 14.91 -7.46
CA THR A 93 -5.24 15.07 -6.56
C THR A 93 -4.38 13.80 -6.56
N PHE A 94 -3.11 13.91 -6.18
CA PHE A 94 -2.12 12.83 -6.27
C PHE A 94 -2.22 11.85 -5.08
N PRO A 95 -2.65 10.58 -5.29
CA PRO A 95 -2.89 9.60 -4.23
C PRO A 95 -1.67 9.10 -3.43
N GLY A 96 -0.50 9.68 -3.72
CA GLY A 96 0.76 9.34 -3.07
C GLY A 96 1.51 10.58 -2.61
N ASP A 97 0.82 11.70 -2.46
CA ASP A 97 1.34 12.97 -1.99
C ASP A 97 0.40 13.56 -0.93
N ALA A 98 0.72 13.33 0.35
CA ALA A 98 -0.07 13.80 1.49
C ALA A 98 -0.17 15.34 1.61
N GLU A 99 0.47 16.12 0.73
CA GLU A 99 0.29 17.57 0.62
C GLU A 99 -0.69 17.97 -0.52
N ASP A 100 -1.15 17.04 -1.35
CA ASP A 100 -2.10 17.25 -2.45
C ASP A 100 -3.37 16.41 -2.25
N TYR A 101 -4.35 17.00 -1.57
CA TYR A 101 -5.56 16.31 -1.13
C TYR A 101 -6.83 17.13 -1.39
N PRO A 102 -8.02 16.49 -1.34
CA PRO A 102 -9.29 17.19 -1.57
C PRO A 102 -9.58 18.27 -0.51
N GLU A 103 -9.44 19.55 -0.86
CA GLU A 103 -9.69 20.69 0.04
C GLU A 103 -11.12 20.71 0.63
N THR A 104 -12.10 20.19 -0.12
CA THR A 104 -13.53 20.24 0.25
C THR A 104 -13.92 19.51 1.54
N MET A 105 -13.06 18.69 2.14
CA MET A 105 -13.35 18.09 3.46
C MET A 105 -12.65 18.77 4.65
N MET A 106 -11.76 19.75 4.43
CA MET A 106 -11.15 20.51 5.54
C MET A 106 -12.06 21.63 6.05
N ASP A 107 -12.83 22.28 5.16
CA ASP A 107 -13.73 23.38 5.53
C ASP A 107 -14.81 22.94 6.55
N GLU A 108 -15.29 21.69 6.52
CA GLU A 108 -16.27 21.20 7.50
C GLU A 108 -15.65 20.93 8.89
N MET A 109 -14.34 20.71 8.98
CA MET A 109 -13.67 20.42 10.26
C MET A 109 -13.18 21.71 10.96
N GLU A 110 -12.95 22.79 10.22
CA GLU A 110 -12.60 24.10 10.76
C GLU A 110 -13.85 24.91 11.22
N GLU A 111 -15.02 24.69 10.60
CA GLU A 111 -16.27 25.34 11.03
C GLU A 111 -16.78 24.83 12.39
N GLU A 112 -16.50 23.58 12.80
CA GLU A 112 -16.84 23.08 14.15
C GLU A 112 -15.90 23.58 15.27
N ALA A 113 -14.73 24.13 14.93
CA ALA A 113 -13.77 24.63 15.92
C ALA A 113 -14.03 26.08 16.37
N GLU A 114 -14.79 26.87 15.60
CA GLU A 114 -15.03 28.29 15.90
C GLU A 114 -16.25 28.59 16.78
N ASP A 115 -17.15 27.62 17.03
CA ASP A 115 -18.38 27.85 17.84
C ASP A 115 -18.26 27.40 19.32
N MET A 116 -17.04 27.10 19.80
CA MET A 116 -16.79 26.91 21.24
C MET A 116 -16.24 28.20 21.88
N GLU A 117 -17.15 29.09 22.28
CA GLU A 117 -16.85 30.14 23.25
C GLU A 117 -16.44 29.54 24.63
N PRO A 118 -15.58 30.24 25.40
CA PRO A 118 -14.87 29.68 26.53
C PRO A 118 -15.77 29.58 27.75
N MET A 119 -16.08 28.35 28.17
CA MET A 119 -16.73 28.10 29.45
C MET A 119 -15.68 28.04 30.57
N GLU A 120 -15.82 28.96 31.52
CA GLU A 120 -14.93 29.24 32.64
C GLU A 120 -14.61 28.00 33.50
N GLU A 121 -13.30 27.90 33.78
CA GLU A 121 -12.62 27.45 35.01
C GLU A 121 -13.49 26.95 36.17
N GLU A 122 -13.42 25.65 36.48
CA GLU A 122 -13.48 25.14 37.86
C GLU A 122 -12.49 23.97 38.00
N ALA A 123 -11.74 24.04 39.09
CA ALA A 123 -10.53 23.27 39.34
C ALA A 123 -10.77 21.90 40.01
N ALA A 124 -9.68 21.13 40.05
CA ALA A 124 -9.41 19.93 40.85
C ALA A 124 -9.95 18.61 40.25
N SER A 125 -9.20 17.52 40.17
CA SER A 125 -7.95 17.14 40.85
C SER A 125 -7.22 16.07 40.04
N GLU A 126 -5.90 16.05 40.21
CA GLU A 126 -4.98 14.98 39.80
C GLU A 126 -5.51 13.57 40.10
N GLU A 127 -5.38 12.64 39.16
CA GLU A 127 -4.71 11.37 39.43
C GLU A 127 -3.88 10.95 38.21
N THR A 128 -2.58 10.89 38.45
CA THR A 128 -1.60 10.23 37.59
C THR A 128 -1.85 8.73 37.62
N SER A 129 -2.19 8.13 36.49
CA SER A 129 -1.95 6.71 36.26
C SER A 129 -1.30 6.56 34.89
N GLY A 130 0.01 6.38 34.91
CA GLY A 130 0.81 6.11 33.72
C GLY A 130 0.34 4.84 33.03
N ASN A 131 -0.10 4.97 31.78
CA ASN A 131 -0.15 3.86 30.86
C ASN A 131 1.10 3.93 29.98
N GLN A 132 2.21 3.42 30.50
CA GLN A 132 3.32 3.01 29.67
C GLN A 132 2.79 1.91 28.74
N SER A 133 2.46 2.26 27.50
CA SER A 133 2.29 1.26 26.45
C SER A 133 3.69 0.71 26.13
N PRO A 134 4.00 -0.55 26.47
CA PRO A 134 5.27 -1.13 26.07
C PRO A 134 5.17 -1.46 24.59
N GLY A 135 6.04 -0.82 23.81
CA GLY A 135 6.23 -1.13 22.41
C GLY A 135 6.59 -2.60 22.15
N PHE A 136 6.39 -2.99 20.89
CA PHE A 136 7.25 -3.91 20.16
C PHE A 136 7.68 -5.21 20.86
N GLU A 137 6.78 -6.10 21.25
CA GLU A 137 7.15 -7.50 21.58
C GLU A 137 5.95 -8.46 21.34
N MET A 138 5.53 -8.67 20.09
CA MET A 138 4.69 -9.85 19.80
C MET A 138 4.78 -10.41 18.37
N VAL A 139 6.00 -10.58 17.82
CA VAL A 139 6.20 -11.35 16.57
C VAL A 139 7.14 -12.56 16.73
N PHE A 140 7.76 -12.81 17.90
CA PHE A 140 8.66 -13.97 18.08
C PHE A 140 8.08 -15.13 18.91
N ALA A 141 6.85 -15.56 18.63
CA ALA A 141 6.24 -16.72 19.29
C ALA A 141 5.70 -17.82 18.34
N ILE A 142 6.23 -17.94 17.11
CA ILE A 142 5.94 -19.08 16.21
C ILE A 142 7.22 -19.73 15.63
N ALA A 143 8.34 -19.67 16.35
CA ALA A 143 9.58 -20.39 16.00
C ALA A 143 10.06 -21.38 17.09
N GLY A 144 9.42 -21.41 18.27
CA GLY A 144 9.85 -22.23 19.40
C GLY A 144 9.34 -23.69 19.42
N ILE A 145 8.27 -24.01 18.71
CA ILE A 145 7.61 -25.33 18.81
C ILE A 145 8.20 -26.35 17.81
N ALA A 146 8.81 -25.91 16.70
CA ALA A 146 9.42 -26.82 15.72
C ALA A 146 10.75 -27.46 16.21
N SER A 147 11.50 -26.76 17.06
CA SER A 147 12.84 -27.21 17.51
C SER A 147 12.80 -28.35 18.54
N ALA A 148 11.71 -28.50 19.31
CA ALA A 148 11.56 -29.59 20.28
C ALA A 148 11.21 -30.93 19.61
N ALA A 149 10.53 -30.91 18.45
CA ALA A 149 10.19 -32.12 17.69
C ALA A 149 11.40 -32.71 16.95
N TYR A 150 12.35 -31.87 16.50
CA TYR A 150 13.53 -32.32 15.76
C TYR A 150 14.55 -33.07 16.64
N LEU A 151 14.73 -32.65 17.90
CA LEU A 151 15.70 -33.30 18.80
C LEU A 151 15.24 -34.65 19.36
N LYS A 152 13.93 -34.93 19.43
CA LYS A 152 13.42 -36.24 19.88
C LYS A 152 13.51 -37.34 18.81
N ARG A 153 13.71 -36.99 17.53
CA ARG A 153 13.84 -37.97 16.44
C ARG A 153 15.27 -38.44 16.18
N ARG A 154 16.26 -37.83 16.85
CA ARG A 154 17.69 -38.10 16.61
C ARG A 154 18.44 -38.73 17.81
N ARG A 155 17.72 -39.26 18.79
CA ARG A 155 18.25 -40.24 19.75
C ARG A 155 17.52 -41.56 19.59
#